data_AF-A0A9D5UY83-F1
#
_entry.id   AF-A0A9D5UY83-F1
#
_cell.length_a   1.000
_cell.length_b   1.000
_cell.length_c   1.000
_cell.angle_alpha   90.00
_cell.angle_beta   90.00
_cell.angle_gamma   90.00
#
_symmetry.space_group_name_H-M   'P 1'
#
loop_
_entity.id
_entity.type
_entity.pdbx_description
1 polymer ?
#
loop_
_entity_poly.entity_id
_entity_poly.type
_entity_poly.pdbx_seq_one_letter_code
_entity_poly.pdbx_strand_id
1 'polypeptide(L)'
;MEPIVPPPLPYHILAQQIMALALQESGIGIHSWRNHIGAMPGFAAMEVRNQEEIIQHMLMKNILFSDGGILMMGDGGEQTFGRRHFMELMSVFISPPMYTVLHGRKEIGQVHQHSFNTNNKGPAVLTLAGQNWQVVHIDWSQHTAFVEPSKEKGKSNWLGEGQPMHFDLCQAVVRVLLEQTNGLTISNRGEELLRELREQFAWLEPGKSVLISDGVGQLKWWNFAGAGFNRLMRNCLEDQGIDSKAENYALTLHCRLPVQDIVERIRSSLDSVMERKCRAGGLSFDDIKFSQCVSAEELSKMQTEREFLCVFADHPGRCLTVLRYF
;
A
#
# COMPACT_ATOMS: atom_id res chain seq x y z
N MET A 1 14.34 4.47 -15.23
CA MET A 1 14.31 4.04 -13.82
C MET A 1 13.32 4.94 -13.12
N GLU A 2 12.38 4.38 -12.35
CA GLU A 2 11.47 5.19 -11.53
C GLU A 2 12.30 5.92 -10.44
N PRO A 3 11.96 7.18 -10.11
CA PRO A 3 12.66 7.92 -9.08
C PRO A 3 12.41 7.29 -7.70
N ILE A 4 13.47 7.10 -6.93
CA ILE A 4 13.36 6.64 -5.54
C ILE A 4 13.04 7.87 -4.69
N VAL A 5 11.77 8.02 -4.29
CA VAL A 5 11.32 9.10 -3.41
C VAL A 5 11.03 8.54 -2.01
N PRO A 6 11.66 9.07 -0.95
CA PRO A 6 11.35 8.61 0.40
C PRO A 6 9.91 8.97 0.79
N PRO A 7 9.21 8.11 1.55
CA PRO A 7 7.86 8.41 2.02
C PRO A 7 7.83 9.72 2.84
N PRO A 8 6.86 10.62 2.60
CA PRO A 8 6.76 11.87 3.32
C PRO A 8 6.33 11.63 4.77
N LEU A 9 6.57 12.65 5.59
CA LEU A 9 6.15 12.72 6.99
C LEU A 9 6.51 11.45 7.78
N PRO A 10 7.80 11.12 7.97
CA PRO A 10 8.21 9.89 8.65
C PRO A 10 8.04 9.97 10.18
N TYR A 11 6.85 10.32 10.67
CA TYR A 11 6.55 10.60 12.08
C TYR A 11 6.88 9.45 13.02
N HIS A 12 6.42 8.24 12.67
CA HIS A 12 6.75 7.01 13.39
C HIS A 12 8.26 6.70 13.44
N ILE A 13 9.03 7.06 12.40
CA ILE A 13 10.49 6.91 12.40
C ILE A 13 11.12 7.97 13.31
N LEU A 14 10.63 9.21 13.29
CA LEU A 14 11.10 10.24 14.21
C LEU A 14 10.91 9.80 15.66
N ALA A 15 9.72 9.29 16.00
CA ALA A 15 9.44 8.75 17.34
C ALA A 15 10.41 7.62 17.72
N GLN A 16 10.63 6.66 16.81
CA GLN A 16 11.58 5.56 17.04
C GLN A 16 13.01 6.06 17.26
N GLN A 17 13.47 7.02 16.44
CA GLN A 17 14.83 7.57 16.55
C GLN A 17 15.01 8.37 17.85
N ILE A 18 13.99 9.10 18.30
CA ILE A 18 14.03 9.80 19.59
C ILE A 18 14.12 8.79 20.76
N MET A 19 13.33 7.72 20.74
CA MET A 19 13.43 6.65 21.75
C MET A 19 14.82 6.00 21.75
N ALA A 20 15.35 5.69 20.57
CA ALA A 20 16.68 5.09 20.43
C ALA A 20 17.78 6.02 20.97
N LEU A 21 17.71 7.33 20.67
CA LEU A 21 18.64 8.32 21.21
C LEU A 21 18.53 8.47 22.72
N ALA A 22 17.32 8.47 23.28
CA ALA A 22 17.11 8.53 24.72
C ALA A 22 17.75 7.33 25.44
N LEU A 23 17.67 6.13 24.84
CA LEU A 23 18.33 4.94 25.38
C LEU A 23 19.86 4.99 25.20
N GLN A 24 20.36 5.42 24.05
CA GLN A 24 21.79 5.49 23.75
C GLN A 24 22.51 6.46 24.69
N GLU A 25 21.96 7.66 24.87
CA GLU A 25 22.58 8.73 25.66
C GLU A 25 22.20 8.66 27.16
N SER A 26 21.41 7.66 27.57
CA SER A 26 20.83 7.56 28.92
C SER A 26 20.04 8.82 29.32
N GLY A 27 19.33 9.40 28.36
CA GLY A 27 18.61 10.66 28.45
C GLY A 27 19.07 11.67 27.41
N ILE A 28 18.14 12.32 26.72
CA ILE A 28 18.46 13.34 25.71
C ILE A 28 17.67 14.64 25.94
N GLY A 29 18.32 15.79 25.82
CA GLY A 29 17.63 17.08 25.93
C GLY A 29 16.49 17.21 24.91
N ILE A 30 15.35 17.77 25.34
CA ILE A 30 14.13 17.90 24.53
C ILE A 30 14.31 18.66 23.21
N HIS A 31 15.37 19.46 23.10
CA HIS A 31 15.76 20.13 21.84
C HIS A 31 17.07 19.58 21.25
N SER A 32 17.87 18.87 22.05
CA SER A 32 19.20 18.40 21.65
C SER A 32 19.15 17.29 20.61
N TRP A 33 18.08 16.49 20.56
CA TRP A 33 17.91 15.44 19.54
C TRP A 33 18.03 15.98 18.10
N ARG A 34 17.67 17.24 17.87
CA ARG A 34 17.79 17.90 16.55
C ARG A 34 19.24 17.97 16.08
N ASN A 35 20.20 18.09 17.00
CA ASN A 35 21.62 18.12 16.66
C ASN A 35 22.13 16.74 16.20
N HIS A 36 21.46 15.66 16.62
CA HIS A 36 21.86 14.30 16.26
C HIS A 36 21.24 13.87 14.92
N ILE A 37 19.93 14.06 14.75
CA ILE A 37 19.18 13.52 13.61
C ILE A 37 18.39 14.56 12.82
N GLY A 38 18.28 15.80 13.31
CA GLY A 38 17.41 16.82 12.70
C GLY A 38 17.79 17.21 11.27
N ALA A 39 19.06 17.03 10.88
CA ALA A 39 19.54 17.27 9.52
C ALA A 39 19.13 16.18 8.50
N MET A 40 18.55 15.05 8.96
CA MET A 40 18.05 14.01 8.06
C MET A 40 16.95 14.61 7.15
N PRO A 41 17.00 14.45 5.81
CA PRO A 41 16.08 15.14 4.89
C PRO A 41 14.60 15.01 5.25
N GLY A 42 14.15 13.83 5.69
CA GLY A 42 12.76 13.59 6.09
C GLY A 42 12.34 14.31 7.38
N PHE A 43 13.27 14.59 8.30
CA PHE A 43 13.01 15.36 9.52
C PHE A 43 13.19 16.86 9.30
N ALA A 44 14.18 17.25 8.51
CA ALA A 44 14.44 18.64 8.14
C ALA A 44 13.28 19.25 7.32
N ALA A 45 12.62 18.45 6.47
CA ALA A 45 11.45 18.88 5.70
C ALA A 45 10.15 18.92 6.53
N MET A 46 10.15 18.41 7.75
CA MET A 46 8.97 18.36 8.62
C MET A 46 8.77 19.70 9.33
N GLU A 47 7.53 20.18 9.43
CA GLU A 47 7.25 21.39 10.21
C GLU A 47 7.60 21.16 11.69
N VAL A 48 8.19 22.18 12.31
CA VAL A 48 8.60 22.15 13.72
C VAL A 48 7.42 21.78 14.63
N ARG A 49 6.22 22.28 14.30
CA ARG A 49 4.99 21.96 15.03
C ARG A 49 4.67 20.46 15.02
N ASN A 50 4.78 19.78 13.87
CA ASN A 50 4.52 18.33 13.79
C ASN A 50 5.55 17.54 14.62
N GLN A 51 6.82 17.97 14.62
CA GLN A 51 7.86 17.35 15.46
C GLN A 51 7.50 17.46 16.96
N GLU A 52 7.04 18.63 17.38
CA GLU A 52 6.66 18.90 18.76
C GLU A 52 5.40 18.13 19.16
N GLU A 53 4.39 18.05 18.29
CA GLU A 53 3.18 17.27 18.50
C GLU A 53 3.47 15.78 18.72
N ILE A 54 4.45 15.20 18.00
CA ILE A 54 4.89 13.81 18.21
C ILE A 54 5.50 13.64 19.61
N ILE A 55 6.42 14.51 20.01
CA ILE A 55 7.05 14.44 21.34
C ILE A 55 6.00 14.62 22.44
N GLN A 56 5.09 15.59 22.29
CA GLN A 56 4.01 15.82 23.25
C GLN A 56 3.07 14.61 23.35
N HIS A 57 2.75 13.96 22.22
CA HIS A 57 1.97 12.73 22.23
C HIS A 57 2.67 11.61 23.00
N MET A 58 3.97 11.42 22.76
CA MET A 58 4.76 10.40 23.46
C MET A 58 4.85 10.66 24.96
N LEU A 59 4.99 11.93 25.39
CA LEU A 59 4.95 12.31 26.80
C LEU A 59 3.57 12.04 27.41
N MET A 60 2.49 12.44 26.73
CA MET A 60 1.11 12.21 27.18
C MET A 60 0.79 10.72 27.34
N LYS A 61 1.34 9.87 26.47
CA LYS A 61 1.19 8.40 26.54
C LYS A 61 2.15 7.72 27.51
N ASN A 62 2.99 8.47 28.24
CA ASN A 62 4.08 7.96 29.07
C ASN A 62 5.04 7.02 28.30
N ILE A 63 5.14 7.19 26.97
CA ILE A 63 6.14 6.49 26.16
C ILE A 63 7.52 7.10 26.44
N LEU A 64 7.57 8.42 26.49
CA LEU A 64 8.69 9.16 27.03
C LEU A 64 8.28 9.79 28.35
N PHE A 65 9.27 10.06 29.19
CA PHE A 65 9.16 10.86 30.39
C PHE A 65 10.17 12.01 30.31
N SER A 66 9.84 13.16 30.88
CA SER A 66 10.71 14.33 30.90
C SER A 66 10.98 14.77 32.34
N ASP A 67 12.25 14.80 32.73
CA ASP A 67 12.70 15.41 33.99
C ASP A 67 13.77 16.47 33.69
N GLY A 68 13.58 17.69 34.22
CA GLY A 68 14.49 18.80 33.97
C GLY A 68 14.76 19.14 32.49
N GLY A 69 13.86 18.76 31.57
CA GLY A 69 14.05 18.93 30.12
C GLY A 69 14.86 17.82 29.44
N ILE A 70 15.16 16.74 30.17
CA ILE A 70 15.80 15.52 29.66
C ILE A 70 14.71 14.48 29.39
N LEU A 71 14.62 14.03 28.15
CA LEU A 71 13.76 12.96 27.69
C LEU A 71 14.40 11.60 27.99
N MET A 72 13.64 10.74 28.66
CA MET A 72 13.99 9.35 28.96
C MET A 72 12.82 8.44 28.57
N MET A 73 13.04 7.12 28.58
CA MET A 73 11.92 6.17 28.47
C MET A 73 10.97 6.34 29.66
N GLY A 74 9.68 6.42 29.38
CA GLY A 74 8.64 6.41 30.41
C GLY A 74 8.08 5.01 30.64
N ASP A 75 7.33 4.81 31.72
CA ASP A 75 6.76 3.52 32.11
C ASP A 75 5.94 2.84 31.00
N GLY A 76 5.16 3.63 30.26
CA GLY A 76 4.38 3.13 29.13
C GLY A 76 5.26 2.70 27.95
N GLY A 77 6.37 3.40 27.73
CA GLY A 77 7.37 3.06 26.72
C GLY A 77 8.14 1.79 27.07
N GLU A 78 8.52 1.63 28.34
CA GLU A 78 9.15 0.39 28.83
C GLU A 78 8.20 -0.81 28.75
N GLN A 79 6.93 -0.63 29.13
CA GLN A 79 5.93 -1.69 29.04
C GLN A 79 5.68 -2.13 27.60
N THR A 80 5.64 -1.18 26.67
CA THR A 80 5.32 -1.43 25.25
C THR A 80 6.53 -1.99 24.50
N PHE A 81 7.70 -1.33 24.63
CA PHE A 81 8.87 -1.59 23.79
C PHE A 81 10.05 -2.24 24.52
N GLY A 82 10.04 -2.31 25.86
CA GLY A 82 11.20 -2.74 26.66
C GLY A 82 11.55 -4.24 26.59
N ARG A 83 10.69 -5.07 26.00
CA ARG A 83 10.93 -6.52 25.88
C ARG A 83 12.22 -6.80 25.10
N ARG A 84 12.96 -7.81 25.57
CA ARG A 84 14.24 -8.24 24.95
C ARG A 84 15.22 -7.08 24.79
N HIS A 85 15.34 -6.21 25.79
CA HIS A 85 16.22 -5.03 25.79
C HIS A 85 15.95 -4.08 24.62
N PHE A 86 14.69 -3.68 24.44
CA PHE A 86 14.28 -2.76 23.38
C PHE A 86 14.63 -3.22 21.95
N MET A 87 14.75 -4.54 21.73
CA MET A 87 15.06 -5.12 20.42
C MET A 87 14.08 -4.68 19.32
N GLU A 88 12.84 -4.33 19.69
CA GLU A 88 11.85 -3.82 18.74
C GLU A 88 12.28 -2.51 18.07
N LEU A 89 13.06 -1.67 18.76
CA LEU A 89 13.58 -0.41 18.21
C LEU A 89 14.69 -0.61 17.15
N MET A 90 15.23 -1.83 17.01
CA MET A 90 16.33 -2.12 16.06
C MET A 90 15.85 -2.34 14.62
N SER A 91 14.53 -2.32 14.38
CA SER A 91 13.96 -2.42 13.04
C SER A 91 12.85 -1.39 12.87
N VAL A 92 12.73 -0.81 11.68
CA VAL A 92 11.60 0.04 11.29
C VAL A 92 10.62 -0.69 10.36
N PHE A 93 10.92 -1.94 10.03
CA PHE A 93 10.08 -2.78 9.18
C PHE A 93 9.16 -3.65 10.02
N ILE A 94 7.92 -3.80 9.57
CA ILE A 94 7.02 -4.85 10.03
C ILE A 94 7.22 -6.05 9.12
N SER A 95 7.58 -7.19 9.70
CA SER A 95 7.50 -8.46 9.00
C SER A 95 6.01 -8.81 8.84
N PRO A 96 5.52 -9.09 7.63
CA PRO A 96 4.15 -9.57 7.46
C PRO A 96 3.91 -10.80 8.35
N PRO A 97 2.73 -10.95 8.97
CA PRO A 97 2.45 -12.10 9.81
C PRO A 97 2.49 -13.37 8.96
N MET A 98 3.48 -14.22 9.26
CA MET A 98 3.66 -15.53 8.66
C MET A 98 3.05 -16.58 9.58
N TYR A 99 2.33 -17.53 8.98
CA TYR A 99 1.74 -18.66 9.66
C TYR A 99 2.54 -19.92 9.38
N THR A 100 2.96 -20.60 10.44
CA THR A 100 3.58 -21.91 10.35
C THR A 100 2.52 -22.96 9.99
N VAL A 101 2.74 -23.69 8.90
CA VAL A 101 1.82 -24.71 8.40
C VAL A 101 2.28 -26.08 8.87
N LEU A 102 1.43 -26.75 9.66
CA LEU A 102 1.72 -28.05 10.28
C LEU A 102 0.81 -29.15 9.71
N HIS A 103 1.41 -30.27 9.33
CA HIS A 103 0.70 -31.55 9.20
C HIS A 103 1.03 -32.42 10.42
N GLY A 104 0.06 -32.57 11.34
CA GLY A 104 0.32 -33.13 12.66
C GLY A 104 1.37 -32.32 13.42
N ARG A 105 2.59 -32.88 13.58
CA ARG A 105 3.74 -32.20 14.22
C ARG A 105 4.80 -31.73 13.23
N LYS A 106 4.66 -32.06 11.94
CA LYS A 106 5.65 -31.75 10.93
C LYS A 106 5.36 -30.37 10.33
N GLU A 107 6.34 -29.47 10.43
CA GLU A 107 6.31 -28.22 9.68
C GLU A 107 6.52 -28.50 8.19
N ILE A 108 5.56 -28.04 7.39
CA ILE A 108 5.57 -28.16 5.92
C ILE A 108 6.14 -26.88 5.29
N GLY A 109 5.96 -25.74 5.96
CA GLY A 109 6.48 -24.44 5.55
C GLY A 109 5.72 -23.30 6.22
N GLN A 110 5.90 -22.09 5.71
CA GLN A 110 5.20 -20.90 6.19
C GLN A 110 4.43 -20.22 5.06
N VAL A 111 3.27 -19.65 5.39
CA VAL A 111 2.43 -18.90 4.46
C VAL A 111 1.99 -17.58 5.06
N HIS A 112 1.73 -16.59 4.21
CA HIS A 112 1.11 -15.35 4.66
C HIS A 112 -0.35 -15.59 5.07
N GLN A 113 -0.86 -14.83 6.06
CA GLN A 113 -2.24 -14.93 6.55
C GLN A 113 -3.31 -14.87 5.44
N HIS A 114 -3.05 -14.11 4.37
CA HIS A 114 -4.01 -13.96 3.27
C HIS A 114 -4.22 -15.26 2.48
N SER A 115 -3.33 -16.25 2.62
CA SER A 115 -3.49 -17.57 2.01
C SER A 115 -4.72 -18.32 2.54
N PHE A 116 -5.27 -17.88 3.67
CA PHE A 116 -6.49 -18.42 4.26
C PHE A 116 -7.77 -17.74 3.77
N ASN A 117 -7.68 -16.61 3.06
CA ASN A 117 -8.84 -15.92 2.51
C ASN A 117 -9.37 -16.63 1.27
N THR A 118 -10.45 -17.39 1.44
CA THR A 118 -11.16 -18.02 0.33
C THR A 118 -12.37 -17.18 -0.10
N ASN A 119 -12.42 -16.78 -1.38
CA ASN A 119 -13.64 -16.23 -1.99
C ASN A 119 -14.73 -17.30 -2.22
N ASN A 120 -14.41 -18.58 -1.99
CA ASN A 120 -15.34 -19.70 -2.08
C ASN A 120 -15.78 -20.10 -0.66
N LYS A 121 -17.06 -20.47 -0.49
CA LYS A 121 -17.68 -20.90 0.79
C LYS A 121 -17.17 -22.24 1.34
N GLY A 122 -15.88 -22.56 1.17
CA GLY A 122 -15.24 -23.82 1.58
C GLY A 122 -13.86 -23.60 2.21
N PRO A 123 -13.28 -24.66 2.83
CA PRO A 123 -12.00 -24.58 3.53
C PRO A 123 -10.85 -24.19 2.58
N ALA A 124 -9.89 -23.42 3.07
CA ALA A 124 -8.73 -23.01 2.29
C ALA A 124 -7.87 -24.21 1.89
N VAL A 125 -7.49 -24.31 0.62
CA VAL A 125 -6.55 -25.34 0.14
C VAL A 125 -5.27 -24.64 -0.33
N LEU A 126 -4.18 -24.93 0.36
CA LEU A 126 -2.85 -24.38 0.11
C LEU A 126 -2.06 -25.30 -0.80
N THR A 127 -1.17 -24.75 -1.62
CA THR A 127 -0.17 -25.53 -2.35
C THR A 127 1.21 -25.21 -1.78
N LEU A 128 1.84 -26.19 -1.12
CA LEU A 128 3.14 -26.07 -0.47
C LEU A 128 3.99 -27.30 -0.74
N ALA A 129 5.28 -27.09 -1.04
CA ALA A 129 6.23 -28.14 -1.38
C ALA A 129 5.73 -29.09 -2.50
N GLY A 130 5.00 -28.55 -3.48
CA GLY A 130 4.45 -29.32 -4.60
C GLY A 130 3.24 -30.21 -4.27
N GLN A 131 2.70 -30.12 -3.05
CA GLN A 131 1.51 -30.86 -2.61
C GLN A 131 0.38 -29.92 -2.22
N ASN A 132 -0.86 -30.42 -2.25
CA ASN A 132 -2.05 -29.66 -1.86
C ASN A 132 -2.49 -30.04 -0.44
N TRP A 133 -2.82 -29.04 0.35
CA TRP A 133 -3.05 -29.13 1.77
C TRP A 133 -4.34 -28.39 2.12
N GLN A 134 -5.36 -29.11 2.58
CA GLN A 134 -6.59 -28.49 3.06
C GLN A 134 -6.40 -28.04 4.50
N VAL A 135 -6.68 -26.76 4.77
CA VAL A 135 -6.65 -26.18 6.11
C VAL A 135 -7.84 -26.71 6.90
N VAL A 136 -7.54 -27.32 8.04
CA VAL A 136 -8.52 -27.89 8.98
C VAL A 136 -8.76 -26.94 10.14
N HIS A 137 -7.70 -26.29 10.64
CA HIS A 137 -7.77 -25.37 11.77
C HIS A 137 -6.69 -24.30 11.67
N ILE A 138 -7.00 -23.08 12.14
CA ILE A 138 -6.05 -21.98 12.25
C ILE A 138 -6.08 -21.48 13.69
N ASP A 139 -4.93 -21.57 14.35
CA ASP A 139 -4.67 -20.88 15.60
C ASP A 139 -4.08 -19.50 15.29
N TRP A 140 -4.95 -18.49 15.32
CA TRP A 140 -4.59 -17.11 15.06
C TRP A 140 -3.63 -16.54 16.11
N SER A 141 -3.73 -17.01 17.36
CA SER A 141 -2.89 -16.51 18.45
C SER A 141 -1.45 -17.00 18.32
N GLN A 142 -1.27 -18.27 17.93
CA GLN A 142 0.03 -18.90 17.75
C GLN A 142 0.57 -18.78 16.32
N HIS A 143 -0.12 -18.06 15.44
CA HIS A 143 0.24 -17.96 14.02
C HIS A 143 0.51 -19.33 13.39
N THR A 144 -0.37 -20.30 13.65
CA THR A 144 -0.19 -21.70 13.23
C THR A 144 -1.42 -22.21 12.50
N ALA A 145 -1.24 -22.88 11.36
CA ALA A 145 -2.31 -23.51 10.60
C ALA A 145 -2.08 -25.01 10.49
N PHE A 146 -3.12 -25.79 10.82
CA PHE A 146 -3.11 -27.24 10.72
C PHE A 146 -3.77 -27.68 9.42
N VAL A 147 -3.10 -28.55 8.69
CA VAL A 147 -3.53 -29.01 7.36
C VAL A 147 -3.56 -30.52 7.25
N GLU A 148 -4.38 -31.03 6.34
CA GLU A 148 -4.39 -32.42 5.88
C GLU A 148 -4.19 -32.51 4.36
N PRO A 149 -3.64 -33.61 3.82
CA PRO A 149 -3.46 -33.78 2.38
C PRO A 149 -4.80 -33.67 1.63
N SER A 150 -4.82 -32.90 0.54
CA SER A 150 -6.00 -32.74 -0.30
C SER A 150 -5.74 -33.16 -1.74
N LYS A 151 -6.78 -33.71 -2.38
CA LYS A 151 -6.80 -33.97 -3.83
C LYS A 151 -7.26 -32.75 -4.62
N GLU A 152 -7.88 -31.77 -3.96
CA GLU A 152 -8.26 -30.51 -4.59
C GLU A 152 -7.00 -29.70 -4.90
N LYS A 153 -7.00 -29.01 -6.04
CA LYS A 153 -5.89 -28.09 -6.36
C LYS A 153 -5.97 -26.89 -5.43
N GLY A 154 -4.95 -26.74 -4.60
CA GLY A 154 -4.78 -25.53 -3.81
C GLY A 154 -4.49 -24.33 -4.70
N LYS A 155 -4.77 -23.14 -4.17
CA LYS A 155 -4.24 -21.91 -4.73
C LYS A 155 -3.04 -21.52 -3.88
N SER A 156 -1.84 -21.60 -4.46
CA SER A 156 -0.72 -20.84 -3.91
C SER A 156 -0.94 -19.37 -4.27
N ASN A 157 -1.64 -18.64 -3.41
CA ASN A 157 -1.62 -17.18 -3.47
C ASN A 157 -0.28 -16.72 -2.91
N TRP A 158 0.78 -16.85 -3.73
CA TRP A 158 1.95 -16.01 -3.53
C TRP A 158 1.45 -14.58 -3.76
N LEU A 159 1.56 -13.73 -2.73
CA LEU A 159 1.38 -12.29 -2.87
C LEU A 159 2.51 -11.76 -3.76
N GLY A 160 2.35 -12.00 -5.06
CA GLY A 160 2.90 -11.23 -6.13
C GLY A 160 1.76 -10.42 -6.75
N GLU A 161 0.97 -9.73 -5.92
CA GLU A 161 0.39 -8.49 -6.44
C GLU A 161 1.60 -7.71 -6.94
N GLY A 162 1.74 -7.63 -8.27
CA GLY A 162 2.91 -6.99 -8.87
C GLY A 162 3.08 -5.63 -8.22
N GLN A 163 4.33 -5.24 -7.96
CA GLN A 163 4.62 -3.96 -7.33
C GLN A 163 3.74 -2.86 -7.95
N PRO A 164 3.06 -2.03 -7.14
CA PRO A 164 2.22 -0.96 -7.64
C PRO A 164 3.01 -0.16 -8.67
N MET A 165 2.50 -0.09 -9.90
CA MET A 165 3.21 0.61 -10.97
C MET A 165 2.92 2.11 -10.85
N HIS A 166 3.96 2.93 -11.05
CA HIS A 166 3.80 4.37 -11.19
C HIS A 166 3.16 4.73 -12.53
N PHE A 167 2.66 5.96 -12.59
CA PHE A 167 2.02 6.49 -13.79
C PHE A 167 2.97 6.41 -15.00
N ASP A 168 4.23 6.83 -14.84
CA ASP A 168 5.21 6.84 -15.94
C ASP A 168 5.44 5.46 -16.56
N LEU A 169 5.46 4.41 -15.73
CA LEU A 169 5.61 3.04 -16.19
C LEU A 169 4.35 2.57 -16.92
N CYS A 170 3.16 2.87 -16.39
CA CYS A 170 1.91 2.57 -17.09
C CYS A 170 1.80 3.32 -18.42
N GLN A 171 2.24 4.58 -18.49
CA GLN A 171 2.29 5.34 -19.74
C GLN A 171 3.34 4.80 -20.71
N ALA A 172 4.46 4.26 -20.23
CA ALA A 172 5.43 3.57 -21.07
C ALA A 172 4.82 2.33 -21.74
N VAL A 173 3.97 1.58 -21.03
CA VAL A 173 3.21 0.46 -21.61
C VAL A 173 2.30 0.97 -22.74
N VAL A 174 1.57 2.06 -22.52
CA VAL A 174 0.72 2.67 -23.56
C VAL A 174 1.55 3.07 -24.79
N ARG A 175 2.72 3.70 -24.60
CA ARG A 175 3.62 4.05 -25.72
C ARG A 175 4.06 2.82 -26.51
N VAL A 176 4.43 1.73 -25.84
CA VAL A 176 4.83 0.48 -26.52
C VAL A 176 3.68 -0.17 -27.30
N LEU A 177 2.45 -0.08 -26.79
CA LEU A 177 1.26 -0.56 -27.47
C LEU A 177 0.90 0.30 -28.70
N LEU A 178 1.13 1.61 -28.64
CA LEU A 178 0.78 2.53 -29.73
C LEU A 178 1.89 2.67 -30.79
N GLU A 179 3.16 2.58 -30.40
CA GLU A 179 4.32 2.84 -31.25
C GLU A 179 4.98 1.55 -31.74
N GLN A 180 5.75 1.65 -32.84
CA GLN A 180 6.61 0.56 -33.29
C GLN A 180 7.84 0.45 -32.39
N THR A 181 8.15 -0.77 -31.94
CA THR A 181 9.30 -1.09 -31.08
C THR A 181 10.59 -1.20 -31.91
N ASN A 182 10.96 -0.13 -32.60
CA ASN A 182 12.14 -0.12 -33.48
C ASN A 182 13.43 -0.18 -32.65
N GLY A 183 14.35 -1.06 -33.02
CA GLY A 183 15.66 -1.19 -32.36
C GLY A 183 15.70 -2.08 -31.11
N LEU A 184 14.59 -2.75 -30.76
CA LEU A 184 14.55 -3.76 -29.69
C LEU A 184 14.64 -5.16 -30.28
N THR A 185 15.62 -5.94 -29.82
CA THR A 185 15.70 -7.37 -30.17
C THR A 185 14.76 -8.17 -29.28
N ILE A 186 13.58 -8.49 -29.80
CA ILE A 186 12.60 -9.36 -29.15
C ILE A 186 12.51 -10.70 -29.87
N SER A 187 12.23 -11.78 -29.14
CA SER A 187 12.05 -13.10 -29.76
C SER A 187 10.78 -13.14 -30.63
N ASN A 188 10.72 -14.03 -31.62
CA ASN A 188 9.52 -14.20 -32.47
C ASN A 188 8.24 -14.41 -31.65
N ARG A 189 8.32 -15.15 -30.54
CA ARG A 189 7.17 -15.35 -29.62
C ARG A 189 6.73 -14.05 -28.94
N GLY A 190 7.68 -13.17 -28.65
CA GLY A 190 7.41 -11.85 -28.07
C GLY A 190 6.83 -10.87 -29.09
N GLU A 191 7.28 -10.93 -30.35
CA GLU A 191 6.71 -10.15 -31.45
C GLU A 191 5.25 -10.54 -31.72
N GLU A 192 4.96 -11.84 -31.74
CA GLU A 192 3.60 -12.35 -31.94
C GLU A 192 2.67 -11.88 -30.82
N LEU A 193 3.08 -12.09 -29.55
CA LEU A 193 2.29 -11.64 -28.41
C LEU A 193 2.08 -10.12 -28.41
N LEU A 194 3.09 -9.34 -28.78
CA LEU A 194 2.95 -7.89 -28.88
C LEU A 194 1.97 -7.49 -29.98
N ARG A 195 1.95 -8.20 -31.11
CA ARG A 195 0.97 -7.97 -32.18
C ARG A 195 -0.45 -8.26 -31.70
N GLU A 196 -0.68 -9.39 -31.05
CA GLU A 196 -1.96 -9.75 -30.43
C GLU A 196 -2.43 -8.69 -29.43
N LEU A 197 -1.52 -8.21 -28.57
CA LEU A 197 -1.83 -7.14 -27.62
C LEU A 197 -2.16 -5.81 -28.32
N ARG A 198 -1.45 -5.43 -29.38
CA ARG A 198 -1.76 -4.22 -30.14
C ARG A 198 -3.14 -4.29 -30.79
N GLU A 199 -3.54 -5.46 -31.30
CA GLU A 199 -4.89 -5.68 -31.82
C GLU A 199 -5.94 -5.60 -30.71
N GLN A 200 -5.69 -6.25 -29.56
CA GLN A 200 -6.59 -6.21 -28.39
C GLN A 200 -6.79 -4.79 -27.86
N PHE A 201 -5.76 -3.95 -27.92
CA PHE A 201 -5.75 -2.58 -27.43
C PHE A 201 -5.84 -1.54 -28.56
N ALA A 202 -6.33 -1.90 -29.76
CA ALA A 202 -6.40 -1.01 -30.91
C ALA A 202 -7.29 0.24 -30.69
N TRP A 203 -8.13 0.22 -29.66
CA TRP A 203 -8.97 1.34 -29.21
C TRP A 203 -8.21 2.36 -28.34
N LEU A 204 -6.95 2.10 -27.97
CA LEU A 204 -6.14 3.06 -27.24
C LEU A 204 -5.84 4.30 -28.09
N GLU A 205 -5.88 5.45 -27.45
CA GLU A 205 -5.51 6.72 -28.07
C GLU A 205 -4.58 7.50 -27.13
N PRO A 206 -3.54 8.17 -27.66
CA PRO A 206 -2.65 8.98 -26.84
C PRO A 206 -3.42 10.01 -26.00
N GLY A 207 -3.16 10.03 -24.69
CA GLY A 207 -3.73 11.02 -23.76
C GLY A 207 -5.22 10.88 -23.49
N LYS A 208 -5.82 9.71 -23.76
CA LYS A 208 -7.23 9.42 -23.47
C LYS A 208 -7.37 8.24 -22.51
N SER A 209 -8.44 8.27 -21.73
CA SER A 209 -8.90 7.10 -20.98
C SER A 209 -10.19 6.56 -21.59
N VAL A 210 -10.44 5.27 -21.46
CA VAL A 210 -11.55 4.60 -22.15
C VAL A 210 -12.36 3.77 -21.16
N LEU A 211 -13.66 3.96 -21.17
CA LEU A 211 -14.64 3.16 -20.44
C LEU A 211 -15.23 2.12 -21.38
N ILE A 212 -15.06 0.83 -21.08
CA ILE A 212 -15.57 -0.27 -21.88
C ILE A 212 -16.57 -1.07 -21.05
N SER A 213 -17.75 -1.34 -21.62
CA SER A 213 -18.76 -2.22 -21.02
C SER A 213 -18.53 -3.67 -21.44
N ASP A 214 -18.63 -4.61 -20.49
CA ASP A 214 -18.66 -6.04 -20.80
C ASP A 214 -20.05 -6.54 -21.22
N GLY A 215 -21.07 -5.68 -21.19
CA GLY A 215 -22.46 -6.00 -21.51
C GLY A 215 -23.21 -6.77 -20.42
N VAL A 216 -22.56 -7.17 -19.33
CA VAL A 216 -23.12 -7.95 -18.20
C VAL A 216 -23.21 -7.10 -16.92
N GLY A 217 -22.95 -5.79 -17.03
CA GLY A 217 -23.06 -4.83 -15.94
C GLY A 217 -21.75 -4.56 -15.22
N GLN A 218 -20.61 -4.95 -15.80
CA GLN A 218 -19.31 -4.46 -15.37
C GLN A 218 -18.79 -3.44 -16.39
N LEU A 219 -18.25 -2.35 -15.87
CA LEU A 219 -17.60 -1.32 -16.67
C LEU A 219 -16.14 -1.25 -16.29
N LYS A 220 -15.26 -1.37 -17.27
CA LYS A 220 -13.82 -1.24 -17.05
C LYS A 220 -13.32 0.08 -17.59
N TRP A 221 -12.86 0.94 -16.68
CA TRP A 221 -12.23 2.20 -17.01
C TRP A 221 -10.72 2.02 -17.14
N TRP A 222 -10.24 1.96 -18.37
CA TRP A 222 -8.83 1.88 -18.73
C TRP A 222 -8.21 3.27 -18.76
N ASN A 223 -7.30 3.53 -17.82
CA ASN A 223 -6.72 4.86 -17.63
C ASN A 223 -5.18 4.86 -17.56
N PHE A 224 -4.57 3.69 -17.37
CA PHE A 224 -3.11 3.53 -17.29
C PHE A 224 -2.46 4.53 -16.32
N ALA A 225 -3.16 4.77 -15.21
CA ALA A 225 -2.78 5.82 -14.26
C ALA A 225 -1.90 5.34 -13.10
N GLY A 226 -1.65 4.02 -13.01
CA GLY A 226 -0.93 3.41 -11.90
C GLY A 226 -1.83 3.03 -10.73
N ALA A 227 -1.37 2.10 -9.90
CA ALA A 227 -2.17 1.58 -8.80
C ALA A 227 -2.44 2.61 -7.70
N GLY A 228 -1.50 3.54 -7.44
CA GLY A 228 -1.71 4.62 -6.47
C GLY A 228 -2.90 5.51 -6.82
N PHE A 229 -2.94 6.00 -8.07
CA PHE A 229 -4.04 6.82 -8.57
C PHE A 229 -5.36 6.05 -8.55
N ASN A 230 -5.34 4.79 -9.01
CA ASN A 230 -6.56 3.99 -9.07
C ASN A 230 -7.12 3.66 -7.68
N ARG A 231 -6.28 3.51 -6.64
CA ARG A 231 -6.78 3.40 -5.25
C ARG A 231 -7.48 4.67 -4.77
N LEU A 232 -6.93 5.85 -5.04
CA LEU A 232 -7.58 7.11 -4.67
C LEU A 232 -8.92 7.30 -5.40
N MET A 233 -8.95 7.01 -6.70
CA MET A 233 -10.20 7.02 -7.46
C MET A 233 -11.22 6.04 -6.91
N ARG A 234 -10.81 4.82 -6.56
CA ARG A 234 -11.68 3.82 -5.91
C ARG A 234 -12.29 4.39 -4.62
N ASN A 235 -11.48 5.00 -3.75
CA ASN A 235 -11.97 5.59 -2.49
C ASN A 235 -13.03 6.68 -2.76
N CYS A 236 -12.75 7.57 -3.71
CA CYS A 236 -13.66 8.66 -4.07
C CYS A 236 -14.93 8.20 -4.81
N LEU A 237 -14.87 7.09 -5.54
CA LEU A 237 -16.04 6.45 -6.15
C LEU A 237 -16.89 5.71 -5.12
N GLU A 238 -16.23 5.08 -4.13
CA GLU A 238 -16.89 4.41 -3.01
C GLU A 238 -17.69 5.41 -2.16
N ASP A 239 -17.17 6.62 -1.92
CA ASP A 239 -17.87 7.72 -1.23
C ASP A 239 -19.13 8.17 -1.98
N GLN A 240 -19.18 7.92 -3.30
CA GLN A 240 -20.34 8.17 -4.15
C GLN A 240 -21.25 6.93 -4.31
N GLY A 241 -20.96 5.84 -3.60
CA GLY A 241 -21.74 4.60 -3.62
C GLY A 241 -21.43 3.67 -4.80
N ILE A 242 -20.29 3.84 -5.48
CA ILE A 242 -19.84 2.92 -6.55
C ILE A 242 -18.77 1.98 -5.99
N ASP A 243 -19.11 0.68 -5.93
CA ASP A 243 -18.12 -0.35 -5.68
C ASP A 243 -17.18 -0.53 -6.88
N SER A 244 -15.89 -0.62 -6.62
CA SER A 244 -14.89 -0.77 -7.68
C SER A 244 -13.62 -1.49 -7.22
N LYS A 245 -12.98 -2.17 -8.16
CA LYS A 245 -11.67 -2.80 -7.99
C LYS A 245 -10.61 -2.00 -8.73
N ALA A 246 -9.56 -1.58 -8.02
CA ALA A 246 -8.41 -0.87 -8.58
C ALA A 246 -7.31 -1.84 -9.02
N GLU A 247 -6.78 -1.64 -10.22
CA GLU A 247 -5.62 -2.36 -10.78
C GLU A 247 -4.58 -1.33 -11.31
N ASN A 248 -3.41 -1.77 -11.77
CA ASN A 248 -2.39 -0.84 -12.30
C ASN A 248 -2.89 -0.04 -13.52
N TYR A 249 -3.60 -0.68 -14.44
CA TYR A 249 -3.99 -0.07 -15.72
C TYR A 249 -5.45 0.41 -15.78
N ALA A 250 -6.29 -0.01 -14.83
CA ALA A 250 -7.72 0.21 -14.91
C ALA A 250 -8.44 0.14 -13.56
N LEU A 251 -9.69 0.62 -13.56
CA LEU A 251 -10.69 0.39 -12.52
C LEU A 251 -11.84 -0.43 -13.09
N THR A 252 -12.21 -1.51 -12.40
CA THR A 252 -13.44 -2.27 -12.70
C THR A 252 -14.55 -1.79 -11.78
N LEU A 253 -15.61 -1.23 -12.36
CA LEU A 253 -16.76 -0.67 -11.65
C LEU A 253 -17.90 -1.69 -11.64
N HIS A 254 -18.50 -1.91 -10.48
CA HIS A 254 -19.66 -2.78 -10.30
C HIS A 254 -20.89 -1.93 -10.00
N CYS A 255 -21.53 -1.39 -11.04
CA CYS A 255 -22.75 -0.60 -10.89
C CYS A 255 -23.69 -0.76 -12.07
N ARG A 256 -25.00 -0.55 -11.83
CA ARG A 256 -26.06 -0.64 -12.84
C ARG A 256 -26.56 0.73 -13.30
N LEU A 257 -25.71 1.74 -13.19
CA LEU A 257 -26.05 3.11 -13.57
C LEU A 257 -25.92 3.28 -15.09
N PRO A 258 -26.68 4.21 -15.70
CA PRO A 258 -26.42 4.66 -17.07
C PRO A 258 -24.97 5.12 -17.25
N VAL A 259 -24.40 4.88 -18.43
CA VAL A 259 -23.00 5.24 -18.74
C VAL A 259 -22.74 6.74 -18.53
N GLN A 260 -23.72 7.61 -18.83
CA GLN A 260 -23.58 9.06 -18.63
C GLN A 260 -23.39 9.42 -17.15
N ASP A 261 -24.21 8.86 -16.25
CA ASP A 261 -24.09 9.09 -14.80
C ASP A 261 -22.74 8.61 -14.27
N ILE A 262 -22.22 7.50 -14.81
CA ILE A 262 -20.91 6.94 -14.41
C ILE A 262 -19.78 7.86 -14.86
N VAL A 263 -19.85 8.37 -16.08
CA VAL A 263 -18.91 9.35 -16.62
C VAL A 263 -18.88 10.62 -15.75
N GLU A 264 -20.05 11.12 -15.32
CA GLU A 264 -20.14 12.28 -14.42
C GLU A 264 -19.51 12.01 -13.06
N ARG A 265 -19.77 10.84 -12.48
CA ARG A 265 -19.17 10.44 -11.19
C ARG A 265 -17.67 10.27 -11.27
N ILE A 266 -17.15 9.67 -12.36
CA ILE A 266 -15.71 9.59 -12.61
C ILE A 266 -15.09 11.00 -12.68
N ARG A 267 -15.73 11.95 -13.38
CA ARG A 267 -15.23 13.35 -13.46
C ARG A 267 -15.22 14.03 -12.08
N SER A 268 -16.31 13.92 -11.32
CA SER A 268 -16.39 14.48 -9.96
C SER A 268 -15.35 13.85 -9.01
N SER A 269 -15.14 12.54 -9.09
CA SER A 269 -14.08 11.85 -8.34
C SER A 269 -12.70 12.32 -8.79
N LEU A 270 -12.47 12.53 -10.09
CA LEU A 270 -11.21 13.03 -10.63
C LEU A 270 -10.90 14.41 -10.07
N ASP A 271 -11.87 15.33 -10.09
CA ASP A 271 -11.72 16.67 -9.51
C ASP A 271 -11.40 16.58 -8.01
N SER A 272 -12.07 15.68 -7.28
CA SER A 272 -11.80 15.44 -5.86
C SER A 272 -10.40 14.90 -5.60
N VAL A 273 -9.87 14.02 -6.45
CA VAL A 273 -8.47 13.54 -6.36
C VAL A 273 -7.52 14.70 -6.64
N MET A 274 -7.77 15.47 -7.70
CA MET A 274 -6.94 16.61 -8.12
C MET A 274 -6.89 17.72 -7.05
N GLU A 275 -7.99 17.96 -6.34
CA GLU A 275 -8.09 18.90 -5.23
C GLU A 275 -7.62 18.31 -3.89
N ARG A 276 -7.12 17.07 -3.87
CA ARG A 276 -6.65 16.35 -2.66
C ARG A 276 -7.72 16.19 -1.58
N LYS A 277 -8.98 16.04 -1.98
CA LYS A 277 -10.14 15.86 -1.09
C LYS A 277 -10.52 14.39 -0.88
N CYS A 278 -9.95 13.46 -1.66
CA CYS A 278 -10.21 12.03 -1.47
C CYS A 278 -9.56 11.53 -0.17
N ARG A 279 -10.30 10.68 0.54
CA ARG A 279 -9.76 9.97 1.69
C ARG A 279 -8.62 9.05 1.27
N ALA A 280 -7.57 9.02 2.10
CA ALA A 280 -6.55 8.01 2.01
C ALA A 280 -7.13 6.64 2.42
N GLY A 281 -6.73 5.57 1.75
CA GLY A 281 -7.18 4.22 2.07
C GLY A 281 -6.12 3.20 1.70
N GLY A 282 -5.65 2.43 2.69
CA GLY A 282 -4.76 1.31 2.38
C GLY A 282 -4.10 0.61 3.57
N LEU A 283 -3.96 1.24 4.73
CA LEU A 283 -3.28 0.62 5.89
C LEU A 283 -4.06 0.86 7.16
N SER A 284 -4.27 -0.20 7.97
CA SER A 284 -4.62 0.02 9.37
C SER A 284 -3.47 0.76 10.03
N PHE A 285 -3.74 1.60 11.03
CA PHE A 285 -2.66 2.17 11.86
C PHE A 285 -1.83 1.07 12.53
N ASP A 286 -2.40 -0.12 12.73
CA ASP A 286 -1.69 -1.29 13.28
C ASP A 286 -0.61 -1.83 12.34
N ASP A 287 -0.72 -1.54 11.03
CA ASP A 287 0.28 -1.93 10.02
C ASP A 287 1.45 -0.93 9.93
N ILE A 288 1.44 0.11 10.75
CA ILE A 288 2.51 1.11 10.84
C ILE A 288 3.29 0.87 12.14
N LYS A 289 4.59 0.60 12.02
CA LYS A 289 5.42 0.35 13.20
C LYS A 289 5.49 1.62 14.05
N PHE A 290 5.41 1.49 15.37
CA PHE A 290 5.41 2.62 16.31
C PHE A 290 4.25 3.61 16.11
N SER A 291 3.13 3.17 15.51
CA SER A 291 1.93 4.00 15.38
C SER A 291 1.41 4.48 16.74
N GLN A 292 1.65 3.74 17.82
CA GLN A 292 1.27 4.15 19.19
C GLN A 292 1.99 5.41 19.67
N CYS A 293 3.09 5.81 19.01
CA CYS A 293 3.85 7.01 19.35
C CYS A 293 3.32 8.28 18.64
N VAL A 294 2.36 8.14 17.73
CA VAL A 294 1.88 9.22 16.87
C VAL A 294 0.36 9.33 17.05
N SER A 295 -0.17 10.55 17.08
CA SER A 295 -1.62 10.75 17.17
C SER A 295 -2.33 10.21 15.94
N ALA A 296 -3.59 9.80 16.09
CA ALA A 296 -4.41 9.33 14.97
C ALA A 296 -4.56 10.40 13.87
N GLU A 297 -4.59 11.69 14.25
CA GLU A 297 -4.63 12.83 13.33
C GLU A 297 -3.37 12.90 12.47
N GLU A 298 -2.19 12.83 13.09
CA GLU A 298 -0.91 12.87 12.38
C GLU A 298 -0.67 11.60 11.54
N LEU A 299 -1.12 10.43 12.00
CA LEU A 299 -1.09 9.21 11.20
C LEU A 299 -1.98 9.32 9.95
N SER A 300 -3.17 9.90 10.08
CA SER A 300 -4.08 10.15 8.95
C SER A 300 -3.46 11.13 7.95
N LYS A 301 -2.87 12.23 8.43
CA LYS A 301 -2.12 13.19 7.60
C LYS A 301 -0.96 12.51 6.86
N MET A 302 -0.18 11.69 7.56
CA MET A 302 0.93 10.94 6.98
C MET A 302 0.47 9.96 5.90
N GLN A 303 -0.58 9.18 6.14
CA GLN A 303 -1.13 8.25 5.14
C GLN A 303 -1.61 8.99 3.89
N THR A 304 -2.31 10.10 4.10
CA THR A 304 -2.79 10.98 3.02
C THR A 304 -1.63 11.48 2.16
N GLU A 305 -0.61 12.08 2.78
CA GLU A 305 0.54 12.58 2.02
C GLU A 305 1.29 11.47 1.28
N ARG A 306 1.41 10.27 1.86
CA ARG A 306 2.06 9.12 1.20
C ARG A 306 1.29 8.66 -0.03
N GLU A 307 -0.03 8.53 0.07
CA GLU A 307 -0.85 8.09 -1.06
C GLU A 307 -0.86 9.12 -2.19
N PHE A 308 -0.93 10.41 -1.84
CA PHE A 308 -0.92 11.49 -2.83
C PHE A 308 0.45 11.73 -3.45
N LEU A 309 1.56 11.47 -2.75
CA LEU A 309 2.89 11.56 -3.35
C LEU A 309 3.03 10.60 -4.54
N CYS A 310 2.54 9.35 -4.40
CA CYS A 310 2.54 8.36 -5.47
C CYS A 310 1.74 8.78 -6.70
N VAL A 311 0.86 9.78 -6.57
CA VAL A 311 -0.03 10.25 -7.62
C VAL A 311 0.49 11.52 -8.26
N PHE A 312 0.92 12.50 -7.47
CA PHE A 312 1.29 13.82 -7.97
C PHE A 312 2.77 13.99 -8.32
N ALA A 313 3.64 13.07 -7.91
CA ALA A 313 5.01 13.03 -8.41
C ALA A 313 5.04 12.91 -9.95
N ASP A 314 4.04 12.23 -10.55
CA ASP A 314 4.07 11.80 -11.95
C ASP A 314 3.08 12.54 -12.88
N HIS A 315 2.42 13.62 -12.41
CA HIS A 315 1.56 14.51 -13.23
C HIS A 315 0.43 13.83 -14.06
N PRO A 316 -0.46 13.01 -13.47
CA PRO A 316 -1.50 12.27 -14.19
C PRO A 316 -2.63 13.16 -14.76
N GLY A 317 -2.81 14.37 -14.23
CA GLY A 317 -4.00 15.20 -14.46
C GLY A 317 -4.25 15.63 -15.91
N ARG A 318 -3.26 15.56 -16.81
CA ARG A 318 -3.41 15.95 -18.23
C ARG A 318 -3.87 14.82 -19.15
N CYS A 319 -3.63 13.55 -18.81
CA CYS A 319 -3.98 12.41 -19.68
C CYS A 319 -5.36 11.79 -19.40
N LEU A 320 -6.03 12.20 -18.33
CA LEU A 320 -7.24 11.53 -17.83
C LEU A 320 -8.54 12.26 -18.16
N THR A 321 -8.45 13.49 -18.68
CA THR A 321 -9.60 14.38 -18.86
C THR A 321 -10.47 14.01 -20.07
N VAL A 322 -9.94 13.24 -21.01
CA VAL A 322 -10.68 12.80 -22.21
C VAL A 322 -11.12 11.35 -22.03
N LEU A 323 -12.35 11.18 -21.55
CA LEU A 323 -13.00 9.88 -21.39
C LEU A 323 -13.81 9.53 -22.65
N ARG A 324 -13.43 8.47 -23.35
CA ARG A 324 -14.26 7.83 -24.39
C ARG A 324 -15.01 6.64 -23.80
N TYR A 325 -16.19 6.35 -24.32
CA TYR A 325 -16.95 5.16 -23.96
C TYR A 325 -17.38 4.42 -25.23
N PHE A 326 -17.38 3.09 -25.16
CA PHE A 326 -17.81 2.19 -26.23
C PHE A 326 -18.84 1.19 -25.71
#